data_AF-A0A504YM62-F1
#
_entry.id   AF-A0A504YM62-F1
#
_cell.length_a   1.000
_cell.length_b   1.000
_cell.length_c   1.000
_cell.angle_alpha   90.00
_cell.angle_beta   90.00
_cell.angle_gamma   90.00
#
_symmetry.space_group_name_H-M   'P 1'
#
loop_
_entity.id
_entity.type
_entity.pdbx_description
1 polymer ?
#
loop_
_entity_poly.entity_id
_entity_poly.type
_entity_poly.pdbx_seq_one_letter_code
_entity_poly.pdbx_strand_id
1 'polypeptide(L)'
;MLRSMGQSFIRGIFKSCPLCPSGHKIIPPINTRLLSWKAFDGNLRKLQWATFISFTGITIGGALYMRHDLKEDEKRRTKSMGRPSIGGDFTLVDHNGKPCSLADFKGKWVLLYFGFCRCPDICPEQLEKVVEISDRVGKFVFSR
;
A
#
# COMPACT_ATOMS: atom_id res chain seq x y z
N MET A 1 32.40 3.63 -13.84
CA MET A 1 32.98 2.33 -14.26
C MET A 1 32.45 1.78 -15.59
N LEU A 2 31.51 2.42 -16.28
CA LEU A 2 31.05 2.01 -17.63
C LEU A 2 31.43 3.06 -18.69
N ARG A 3 32.73 3.31 -18.88
CA ARG A 3 33.23 4.20 -19.95
C ARG A 3 34.52 3.69 -20.63
N SER A 4 34.87 2.42 -20.40
CA SER A 4 36.18 1.86 -20.77
C SER A 4 36.08 0.58 -21.62
N MET A 5 35.06 0.46 -22.48
CA MET A 5 34.92 -0.69 -23.39
C MET A 5 34.57 -0.30 -24.84
N GLY A 6 34.65 0.98 -25.21
CA GLY A 6 34.20 1.48 -26.52
C GLY A 6 35.28 2.08 -27.43
N GLN A 7 36.58 1.93 -27.12
CA GLN A 7 37.67 2.56 -27.90
C GLN A 7 38.62 1.59 -28.61
N SER A 8 38.41 0.27 -28.51
CA SER A 8 39.30 -0.72 -29.15
C SER A 8 38.90 -1.12 -30.57
N PHE A 9 37.76 -0.66 -31.09
CA PHE A 9 37.22 -1.15 -32.38
C PHE A 9 37.65 -0.34 -33.62
N ILE A 10 38.23 0.86 -33.44
CA ILE A 10 38.52 1.79 -34.56
C ILE A 10 39.97 1.68 -35.07
N ARG A 11 40.84 0.86 -34.45
CA ARG A 11 42.23 0.63 -34.91
C ARG A 11 42.39 -0.59 -35.85
N GLY A 12 41.29 -1.17 -36.33
CA GLY A 12 41.30 -2.41 -37.13
C GLY A 12 41.17 -2.27 -38.64
N ILE A 13 40.79 -1.10 -39.19
CA ILE A 13 40.45 -0.94 -40.62
C ILE A 13 41.54 -0.11 -41.35
N PHE A 14 42.80 -0.38 -41.03
CA PHE A 14 43.95 0.13 -41.78
C PHE A 14 44.92 -1.03 -42.03
N LYS A 15 44.43 -2.06 -42.73
CA LYS A 15 45.27 -3.09 -43.35
C LYS A 15 44.86 -3.25 -44.81
N SER A 16 45.65 -2.59 -45.64
CA SER A 16 46.12 -3.07 -46.94
C SER A 16 45.07 -3.44 -48.00
N CYS A 17 44.88 -2.56 -48.97
CA CYS A 17 44.57 -2.98 -50.34
C CYS A 17 45.61 -2.35 -51.27
N PRO A 18 46.57 -3.13 -51.81
CA PRO A 18 47.37 -2.71 -52.94
C PRO A 18 46.50 -2.92 -54.18
N LEU A 19 46.29 -1.86 -54.97
CA LEU A 19 45.72 -1.80 -56.34
C LEU A 19 44.65 -0.70 -56.45
N CYS A 20 45.06 0.53 -56.76
CA CYS A 20 44.72 1.21 -58.03
C CYS A 20 45.13 2.70 -58.00
N PRO A 21 45.36 3.31 -59.18
CA PRO A 21 46.16 4.51 -59.36
C PRO A 21 45.33 5.79 -59.46
N SER A 22 46.00 6.92 -59.18
CA SER A 22 45.79 8.25 -59.76
C SER A 22 44.38 8.86 -59.76
N GLY A 23 44.18 9.78 -58.80
CA GLY A 23 43.35 10.98 -58.97
C GLY A 23 42.00 10.95 -58.26
N HIS A 24 41.84 11.77 -57.22
CA HIS A 24 40.95 12.95 -57.23
C HIS A 24 40.57 13.41 -55.81
N LYS A 25 40.81 14.71 -55.57
CA LYS A 25 40.27 15.63 -54.55
C LYS A 25 40.39 15.31 -53.05
N ILE A 26 41.27 16.11 -52.45
CA ILE A 26 41.31 16.54 -51.05
C ILE A 26 39.92 17.08 -50.64
N ILE A 27 39.28 16.42 -49.68
CA ILE A 27 38.11 16.92 -48.96
C ILE A 27 38.64 17.88 -47.87
N PRO A 28 38.15 19.13 -47.76
CA PRO A 28 38.60 20.04 -46.70
C PRO A 28 38.18 19.51 -45.31
N PRO A 29 38.96 19.80 -44.25
CA PRO A 29 38.66 19.29 -42.92
C PRO A 29 37.32 19.84 -42.42
N ILE A 30 36.37 18.93 -42.16
CA ILE A 30 35.16 19.23 -41.41
C ILE A 30 35.60 19.63 -40.00
N ASN A 31 35.49 20.92 -39.72
CA ASN A 31 35.75 21.53 -38.43
C ASN A 31 34.80 20.95 -37.37
N THR A 32 35.28 20.03 -36.54
CA THR A 32 34.54 19.41 -35.41
C THR A 32 34.40 20.35 -34.20
N ARG A 33 34.32 21.67 -34.41
CA ARG A 33 34.26 22.69 -33.36
C ARG A 33 32.88 23.36 -33.25
N LEU A 34 31.80 22.66 -33.56
CA LEU A 34 30.44 23.21 -33.45
C LEU A 34 29.39 22.29 -32.81
N LEU A 35 29.80 21.33 -31.98
CA LEU A 35 28.89 20.74 -30.98
C LEU A 35 29.55 20.80 -29.60
N SER A 36 29.70 22.05 -29.13
CA SER A 36 30.04 22.38 -27.75
C SER A 36 28.87 22.00 -26.85
N TRP A 37 28.85 20.77 -26.34
CA TRP A 37 27.99 20.33 -25.22
C TRP A 37 28.45 20.89 -23.87
N LYS A 38 29.24 21.97 -23.84
CA LYS A 38 29.83 22.56 -22.63
C LYS A 38 28.95 23.59 -21.93
N ALA A 39 27.72 23.81 -22.40
CA ALA A 39 26.76 24.71 -21.77
C ALA A 39 25.89 24.02 -20.69
N PHE A 40 26.12 22.74 -20.37
CA PHE A 40 25.21 21.94 -19.56
C PHE A 40 25.77 21.43 -18.23
N ASP A 41 26.68 22.18 -17.56
CA ASP A 41 27.31 21.69 -16.31
C ASP A 41 27.01 22.52 -15.04
N GLY A 42 26.39 23.70 -15.13
CA GLY A 42 26.00 24.49 -13.94
C GLY A 42 24.52 24.39 -13.54
N ASN A 43 23.64 24.16 -14.53
CA ASN A 43 22.20 24.23 -14.36
C ASN A 43 21.55 22.84 -14.13
N LEU A 44 22.31 21.76 -14.35
CA LEU A 44 21.80 20.39 -14.28
C LEU A 44 21.51 19.93 -12.84
N ARG A 45 22.31 20.36 -11.85
CA ARG A 45 22.04 20.09 -10.43
C ARG A 45 20.82 20.87 -9.93
N LYS A 46 20.64 22.11 -10.39
CA LYS A 46 19.45 22.93 -10.07
C LYS A 46 18.18 22.32 -10.67
N LEU A 47 18.27 21.89 -11.93
CA LEU A 47 17.17 21.22 -12.63
C LEU A 47 16.81 19.88 -11.96
N GLN A 48 17.82 19.09 -11.58
CA GLN A 48 17.61 17.83 -10.87
C GLN A 48 16.87 18.05 -9.54
N TRP A 49 17.33 18.98 -8.69
CA TRP A 49 16.68 19.27 -7.41
C TRP A 49 15.26 19.84 -7.59
N ALA A 50 15.02 20.66 -8.63
CA ALA A 50 13.69 21.16 -8.95
C ALA A 50 12.70 20.04 -9.29
N THR A 51 13.13 19.04 -10.07
CA THR A 51 12.28 17.90 -10.42
C THR A 51 11.95 17.02 -9.21
N PHE A 52 12.91 16.76 -8.33
CA PHE A 52 12.66 16.01 -7.10
C PHE A 52 11.68 16.74 -6.19
N ILE A 53 11.87 18.05 -5.96
CA ILE A 53 10.97 18.84 -5.11
C ILE A 53 9.55 18.84 -5.66
N SER A 54 9.39 19.00 -6.98
CA SER A 54 8.07 18.98 -7.62
C SER A 54 7.40 17.60 -7.49
N PHE A 55 8.14 16.52 -7.77
CA PHE A 55 7.57 15.17 -7.71
C PHE A 55 7.24 14.75 -6.28
N THR A 56 8.10 15.07 -5.31
CA THR A 56 7.88 14.85 -3.88
C THR A 56 6.69 15.67 -3.36
N GLY A 57 6.53 16.92 -3.80
CA GLY A 57 5.37 17.73 -3.47
C GLY A 57 4.05 17.12 -3.96
N ILE A 58 4.04 16.64 -5.21
CA ILE A 58 2.86 15.98 -5.81
C ILE A 58 2.55 14.66 -5.07
N THR A 59 3.54 13.85 -4.76
CA THR A 59 3.32 12.56 -4.05
C THR A 59 2.84 12.78 -2.62
N ILE A 60 3.44 13.70 -1.88
CA ILE A 60 3.01 14.02 -0.51
C ILE A 60 1.62 14.66 -0.51
N GLY A 61 1.38 15.63 -1.39
CA GLY A 61 0.07 16.27 -1.54
C GLY A 61 -1.02 15.26 -1.93
N GLY A 62 -0.75 14.39 -2.89
CA GLY A 62 -1.65 13.31 -3.28
C GLY A 62 -1.92 12.31 -2.15
N ALA A 63 -0.90 11.90 -1.39
CA ALA A 63 -1.06 11.02 -0.24
C ALA A 63 -1.88 11.67 0.88
N LEU A 64 -1.71 12.98 1.12
CA LEU A 64 -2.53 13.73 2.08
C LEU A 64 -3.97 13.87 1.61
N TYR A 65 -4.20 14.11 0.31
CA TYR A 65 -5.53 14.16 -0.29
C TYR A 65 -6.25 12.81 -0.15
N MET A 66 -5.62 11.71 -0.54
CA MET A 66 -6.18 10.36 -0.40
C MET A 66 -6.49 10.00 1.06
N ARG A 67 -5.68 10.46 2.01
CA ARG A 67 -5.95 10.27 3.45
C ARG A 67 -7.12 11.12 3.96
N HIS A 68 -7.42 12.24 3.32
CA HIS A 68 -8.57 13.07 3.67
C HIS A 68 -9.88 12.37 3.29
N ASP A 69 -9.97 11.81 2.08
CA ASP A 69 -11.15 11.05 1.63
C ASP A 69 -11.43 9.83 2.51
N LEU A 70 -10.39 9.05 2.86
CA LEU A 70 -10.54 7.89 3.74
C LEU A 70 -11.06 8.27 5.14
N LYS A 71 -10.65 9.42 5.69
CA LYS A 71 -11.13 9.92 6.99
C LYS A 71 -12.58 10.40 6.91
N GLU A 72 -13.00 10.98 5.79
CA GLU A 72 -14.40 11.36 5.59
C GLU A 72 -15.30 10.13 5.53
N ASP A 73 -14.87 9.08 4.85
CA ASP A 73 -15.61 7.82 4.78
C ASP A 73 -15.69 7.11 6.13
N GLU A 74 -14.61 7.13 6.92
CA GLU A 74 -14.61 6.61 8.29
C GLU A 74 -15.59 7.40 9.19
N LYS A 75 -15.61 8.73 9.07
CA LYS A 75 -16.58 9.58 9.77
C LYS A 75 -18.01 9.31 9.33
N ARG A 76 -18.27 9.08 8.03
CA ARG A 76 -19.60 8.69 7.53
C ARG A 76 -20.06 7.35 8.08
N ARG A 77 -19.19 6.34 8.07
CA ARG A 77 -19.47 4.99 8.61
C ARG A 77 -19.76 5.01 10.12
N THR A 78 -18.98 5.77 10.88
CA THR A 78 -19.20 5.91 12.33
C THR A 78 -20.44 6.74 12.66
N LYS A 79 -20.78 7.75 11.86
CA LYS A 79 -22.01 8.55 12.04
C LYS A 79 -23.29 7.78 11.67
N SER A 80 -23.23 6.84 10.72
CA SER A 80 -24.36 5.96 10.39
C SER A 80 -24.64 4.89 11.45
N MET A 81 -23.68 4.62 12.34
CA MET A 81 -23.86 3.76 13.50
C MET A 81 -24.01 4.65 14.74
N GLY A 82 -25.16 5.33 14.86
CA GLY A 82 -25.54 5.91 16.15
C GLY A 82 -25.48 4.80 17.20
N ARG A 83 -24.84 5.06 18.35
CA ARG A 83 -24.75 4.07 19.44
C ARG A 83 -26.17 3.58 19.74
N PRO A 84 -26.53 2.33 19.40
CA PRO A 84 -27.80 1.81 19.85
C PRO A 84 -27.75 1.86 21.38
N SER A 85 -28.85 2.21 22.03
CA SER A 85 -29.00 1.82 23.44
C SER A 85 -29.07 0.29 23.45
N ILE A 86 -27.91 -0.37 23.48
CA ILE A 86 -27.80 -1.81 23.74
C ILE A 86 -28.18 -1.99 25.21
N GLY A 87 -29.38 -2.51 25.44
CA GLY A 87 -29.84 -2.83 26.78
C GLY A 87 -31.35 -2.70 26.95
N GLY A 88 -31.93 -3.67 27.65
CA GLY A 88 -33.32 -3.77 28.05
C GLY A 88 -33.54 -5.09 28.78
N ASP A 89 -34.56 -5.17 29.62
CA ASP A 89 -34.97 -6.45 30.19
C ASP A 89 -35.45 -7.35 29.07
N PHE A 90 -34.89 -8.56 28.97
CA PHE A 90 -35.35 -9.57 28.04
C PHE A 90 -35.99 -10.73 28.79
N THR A 91 -37.06 -11.26 28.21
CA THR A 91 -37.69 -12.52 28.64
C THR A 91 -37.65 -13.45 27.44
N LEU A 92 -36.83 -14.49 27.51
CA LEU A 92 -36.69 -15.49 26.47
C LEU A 92 -37.15 -16.86 26.98
N VAL A 93 -37.40 -17.76 26.04
CA VAL A 93 -37.65 -19.17 26.35
C VAL A 93 -36.35 -19.93 26.09
N ASP A 94 -35.87 -20.64 27.10
CA ASP A 94 -34.68 -21.48 27.01
C ASP A 94 -34.93 -22.70 26.11
N HIS A 95 -33.86 -23.40 25.70
CA HIS A 95 -33.93 -24.64 24.93
C HIS A 95 -34.77 -25.74 25.59
N ASN A 96 -34.99 -25.66 26.91
CA ASN A 96 -35.83 -26.56 27.69
C ASN A 96 -37.29 -26.11 27.84
N GLY A 97 -37.71 -25.04 27.15
CA GLY A 97 -39.08 -24.51 27.23
C GLY A 97 -39.38 -23.69 28.49
N LYS A 98 -38.38 -23.36 29.31
CA LYS A 98 -38.55 -22.56 30.52
C LYS A 98 -38.39 -21.06 30.23
N PRO A 99 -39.19 -20.18 30.85
CA PRO A 99 -38.95 -18.74 30.76
C PRO A 99 -37.67 -18.37 31.51
N CYS A 100 -36.79 -17.61 30.87
CA CYS A 100 -35.57 -17.04 31.44
C CYS A 100 -35.55 -15.53 31.23
N SER A 101 -35.17 -14.81 32.28
CA SER A 101 -35.05 -13.36 32.28
C SER A 101 -33.61 -12.92 32.53
N LEU A 102 -33.28 -11.68 32.16
CA LEU A 102 -31.96 -11.10 32.49
C LEU A 102 -31.72 -11.04 34.02
N ALA A 103 -32.79 -10.98 34.83
CA ALA A 103 -32.70 -10.94 36.29
C ALA A 103 -32.09 -12.22 36.88
N ASP A 104 -32.28 -13.37 36.22
CA ASP A 104 -31.76 -14.68 36.67
C ASP A 104 -30.23 -14.78 36.54
N PHE A 105 -29.62 -13.91 35.73
CA PHE A 105 -28.18 -13.87 35.50
C PHE A 105 -27.45 -12.75 36.27
N LYS A 106 -28.13 -12.09 37.21
CA LYS A 106 -27.51 -11.06 38.07
C LYS A 106 -26.33 -11.63 38.85
N GLY A 107 -25.21 -10.90 38.86
CA GLY A 107 -23.99 -11.30 39.56
C GLY A 107 -23.07 -12.25 38.78
N LYS A 108 -23.44 -12.63 37.55
CA LYS A 108 -22.59 -13.41 36.64
C LYS A 108 -22.21 -12.55 35.43
N TRP A 109 -21.05 -12.84 34.83
CA TRP A 109 -20.68 -12.28 33.54
C TRP A 109 -21.50 -12.96 32.45
N VAL A 110 -22.25 -12.17 31.66
CA VAL A 110 -23.13 -12.67 30.60
C VAL A 110 -22.64 -12.15 29.25
N LEU A 111 -22.41 -13.07 28.32
CA LEU A 111 -22.10 -12.76 26.93
C LEU A 111 -23.32 -13.15 26.08
N LEU A 112 -23.90 -12.18 25.38
CA LEU A 112 -25.08 -12.39 24.55
C LEU A 112 -24.68 -12.49 23.08
N TYR A 113 -24.99 -13.62 22.46
CA TYR A 113 -24.74 -13.89 21.04
C TYR A 113 -26.08 -14.07 20.32
N PHE A 114 -26.33 -13.27 19.28
CA PHE A 114 -27.54 -13.34 18.46
C PHE A 114 -27.23 -14.09 17.16
N GLY A 115 -27.82 -15.27 16.98
CA GLY A 115 -27.63 -16.11 15.80
C GLY A 115 -28.85 -16.96 15.49
N PHE A 116 -28.82 -17.67 14.38
CA PHE A 116 -29.89 -18.58 13.93
C PHE A 116 -29.28 -19.90 13.41
N CYS A 117 -29.97 -21.02 13.65
CA CYS A 117 -29.42 -22.36 13.37
C CYS A 117 -29.27 -22.70 11.87
N ARG A 118 -29.84 -21.90 10.97
CA ARG A 118 -29.83 -22.13 9.51
C ARG A 118 -29.10 -21.01 8.76
N CYS A 119 -27.95 -20.61 9.29
CA CYS A 119 -27.13 -19.54 8.74
C CYS A 119 -26.06 -20.12 7.82
N PRO A 120 -25.97 -19.66 6.55
CA PRO A 120 -25.21 -20.41 5.56
C PRO A 120 -23.69 -20.46 5.77
N ASP A 121 -23.01 -19.54 6.46
CA ASP A 121 -21.54 -19.66 6.67
C ASP A 121 -20.99 -18.83 7.86
N ILE A 122 -21.52 -17.63 8.10
CA ILE A 122 -20.92 -16.64 9.02
C ILE A 122 -21.15 -16.98 10.50
N CYS A 123 -22.29 -17.58 10.82
CA CYS A 123 -22.67 -17.85 12.20
C CYS A 123 -21.80 -18.91 12.89
N PRO A 124 -21.48 -20.07 12.27
CA PRO A 124 -20.56 -21.03 12.92
C PRO A 124 -19.16 -20.43 13.14
N GLU A 125 -18.64 -19.64 12.20
CA GLU A 125 -17.33 -18.98 12.34
C GLU A 125 -17.29 -18.02 13.55
N GLN A 126 -18.37 -17.27 13.77
CA GLN A 126 -18.46 -16.36 14.92
C GLN A 126 -18.63 -17.10 16.25
N LEU A 127 -19.39 -18.21 16.25
CA LEU A 127 -19.62 -18.99 17.46
C LEU A 127 -18.33 -19.64 17.97
N GLU A 128 -17.47 -20.13 17.08
CA GLU A 128 -16.15 -20.68 17.46
C GLU A 128 -15.29 -19.64 18.19
N LYS A 129 -15.27 -18.39 17.71
CA LYS A 129 -14.53 -17.30 18.36
C LYS A 129 -15.09 -16.99 19.75
N VAL A 130 -16.41 -17.05 19.91
CA VAL A 130 -17.06 -16.82 21.21
C VAL A 130 -16.69 -17.90 22.22
N VAL A 131 -16.64 -19.17 21.79
CA VAL A 131 -16.20 -20.29 22.64
C VAL A 131 -14.75 -20.09 23.09
N GLU A 132 -13.85 -19.72 22.16
CA GLU A 132 -12.45 -19.45 22.49
C GLU A 132 -12.30 -18.33 23.54
N ILE A 133 -13.09 -17.26 23.42
CA ILE A 133 -13.09 -16.16 24.39
C ILE A 133 -13.60 -16.65 25.75
N SER A 134 -14.67 -17.46 25.77
CA SER A 134 -15.23 -18.01 27.01
C SER A 134 -14.21 -18.85 27.78
N ASP A 135 -13.44 -19.70 27.10
CA ASP A 135 -12.39 -20.52 27.70
C ASP A 135 -11.24 -19.68 28.28
N ARG A 136 -10.81 -18.64 27.54
CA ARG A 136 -9.75 -17.72 27.98
C ARG A 136 -10.20 -16.91 29.19
N VAL A 137 -11.42 -16.38 29.16
CA VAL A 137 -11.99 -15.60 30.26
C VAL A 137 -12.24 -16.49 31.48
N GLY A 138 -12.71 -17.73 31.29
CA GLY A 138 -12.88 -18.69 32.37
C GLY A 138 -11.57 -18.93 33.14
N LYS A 139 -10.48 -19.22 32.43
CA LYS A 139 -9.15 -19.38 33.05
C LYS A 139 -8.71 -18.14 33.84
N PHE A 140 -9.04 -16.94 33.34
CA PHE A 140 -8.67 -15.69 34.00
C PHE A 140 -9.54 -15.38 35.23
N VAL A 141 -10.86 -15.54 35.12
CA VAL A 141 -11.82 -15.21 36.17
C VAL A 141 -11.74 -16.21 37.34
N PHE A 142 -11.54 -17.51 37.06
CA PHE A 142 -11.46 -18.54 38.11
C PHE A 142 -10.05 -18.68 38.72
N SER A 143 -9.04 -17.98 38.20
CA SER A 143 -7.68 -17.96 38.74
C SER A 143 -7.41 -16.79 39.71
N ARG A 144 -8.38 -15.90 39.92
CA ARG A 144 -8.37 -14.85 40.96
C ARG A 144 -9.20 -15.28 42.16
#